data_AF-A0A954SER7-F1
#
_entry.id   AF-A0A954SER7-F1
#
_cell.length_a   1.000
_cell.length_b   1.000
_cell.length_c   1.000
_cell.angle_alpha   90.00
_cell.angle_beta   90.00
_cell.angle_gamma   90.00
#
_symmetry.space_group_name_H-M   'P 1'
#
loop_
_entity.id
_entity.type
_entity.pdbx_description
1 polymer ?
#
loop_
_entity_poly.entity_id
_entity_poly.type
_entity_poly.pdbx_seq_one_letter_code
_entity_poly.pdbx_strand_id
1 'polypeptide(L)'
;MRAASFPIVSIVLFSLSIGDTAFAQRLQQREKEFLSTKPLIGDPLPDVTIYDIDGQPFPLSGLRGHYTVLTFGCLTCPPSIWNIAGLEAVHKDYAAKGVRFFFVFKALAHPELAGNYIQPFTQEERLMQARRAVHQFGTHIPWIVDAMDNRCMHAMGGRPNSQFLISPEGVIVRKRAWSQPDAVRKDLEELVGPVDHVTSDADMRLTLHLPERAPAARNVTPTVDRSGMLPIVIHPENSPQPFYAKLRAEADEQLLRTGRGKLYLGFHPDPLHNVHWNNLTEPLRFQIAVDETVQLDRKSCSADKVEAASDCDPREFVLSVNAWPEDKSLRLTVNYAACVGETTCHTVSQAYTIERRRDQDGGGARGTRAGFWDHDEFSQRMLAGDRDGDGKLSLSETVGLARPHFRRLDTNGDGRLDGDELKTLTEWLNHYHQPAPGVVAEQP
;
A
#
# COMPACT_ATOMS: atom_id res chain seq x y z
N MET A 1 -51.95 40.74 31.40
CA MET A 1 -51.61 39.30 31.42
C MET A 1 -50.89 38.97 30.11
N ARG A 2 -49.55 38.92 30.13
CA ARG A 2 -48.72 38.55 28.97
C ARG A 2 -48.47 37.04 29.05
N ALA A 3 -48.93 36.29 28.05
CA ALA A 3 -48.68 34.86 27.94
C ALA A 3 -47.25 34.63 27.44
N ALA A 4 -46.50 33.79 28.14
CA ALA A 4 -45.14 33.39 27.81
C ALA A 4 -45.16 32.26 26.77
N SER A 5 -44.41 32.43 25.68
CA SER A 5 -44.15 31.40 24.67
C SER A 5 -42.92 30.59 25.09
N PHE A 6 -43.09 29.27 25.27
CA PHE A 6 -41.98 28.32 25.40
C PHE A 6 -41.51 27.90 24.00
N PRO A 7 -40.19 27.83 23.72
CA PRO A 7 -39.70 27.28 22.47
C PRO A 7 -39.71 25.75 22.53
N ILE A 8 -40.22 25.15 21.46
CA ILE A 8 -40.16 23.71 21.19
C ILE A 8 -38.71 23.36 20.88
N VAL A 9 -38.09 22.52 21.70
CA VAL A 9 -36.80 21.89 21.40
C VAL A 9 -37.05 20.82 20.36
N SER A 10 -36.70 21.10 19.09
CA SER A 10 -36.61 20.09 18.04
C SER A 10 -35.42 19.19 18.33
N ILE A 11 -35.68 17.98 18.84
CA ILE A 11 -34.70 16.90 18.88
C ILE A 11 -34.50 16.44 17.43
N VAL A 12 -33.37 16.84 16.83
CA VAL A 12 -32.89 16.27 15.57
C VAL A 12 -32.28 14.91 15.92
N LEU A 13 -33.06 13.84 15.75
CA LEU A 13 -32.53 12.48 15.73
C LEU A 13 -31.76 12.31 14.42
N PHE A 14 -30.43 12.37 14.47
CA PHE A 14 -29.59 11.89 13.36
C PHE A 14 -29.82 10.38 13.23
N SER A 15 -30.60 9.97 12.24
CA SER A 15 -30.71 8.57 11.85
C SER A 15 -29.40 8.17 11.15
N LEU A 16 -28.45 7.62 11.90
CA LEU A 16 -27.32 6.88 11.34
C LEU A 16 -27.89 5.76 10.45
N SER A 17 -27.51 5.76 9.18
CA SER A 17 -27.96 4.71 8.27
C SER A 17 -27.31 3.39 8.68
N ILE A 18 -28.04 2.29 8.55
CA ILE A 18 -27.58 0.93 8.91
C ILE A 18 -26.29 0.54 8.12
N GLY A 19 -25.96 1.23 7.04
CA GLY A 19 -24.75 1.01 6.23
C GLY A 19 -23.44 1.49 6.89
N ASP A 20 -23.50 2.48 7.77
CA ASP A 20 -22.32 3.21 8.25
C ASP A 20 -21.59 2.43 9.38
N THR A 21 -22.33 1.90 10.36
CA THR A 21 -21.75 1.06 11.44
C THR A 21 -21.01 -0.19 10.94
N ALA A 22 -21.32 -0.69 9.74
CA ALA A 22 -20.75 -1.92 9.18
C ALA A 22 -19.28 -1.78 8.75
N PHE A 23 -18.76 -0.57 8.49
CA PHE A 23 -17.37 -0.40 8.06
C PHE A 23 -16.38 -0.49 9.24
N ALA A 24 -16.60 0.29 10.29
CA ALA A 24 -15.77 0.27 11.49
C ALA A 24 -15.81 -1.11 12.17
N GLN A 25 -17.00 -1.74 12.22
CA GLN A 25 -17.14 -3.12 12.68
C GLN A 25 -16.33 -4.10 11.82
N ARG A 26 -16.34 -3.96 10.48
CA ARG A 26 -15.50 -4.78 9.59
C ARG A 26 -14.00 -4.58 9.85
N LEU A 27 -13.54 -3.36 10.11
CA LEU A 27 -12.13 -3.10 10.44
C LEU A 27 -11.72 -3.76 11.76
N GLN A 28 -12.53 -3.62 12.81
CA GLN A 28 -12.30 -4.27 14.11
C GLN A 28 -12.33 -5.79 14.00
N GLN A 29 -13.29 -6.32 13.23
CA GLN A 29 -13.41 -7.76 13.00
C GLN A 29 -12.17 -8.30 12.30
N ARG A 30 -11.69 -7.64 11.23
CA ARG A 30 -10.46 -8.03 10.55
C ARG A 30 -9.23 -7.94 11.45
N GLU A 31 -9.20 -6.98 12.38
CA GLU A 31 -8.10 -6.85 13.35
C GLU A 31 -8.11 -8.02 14.34
N LYS A 32 -9.27 -8.36 14.90
CA LYS A 32 -9.45 -9.54 15.76
C LYS A 32 -9.08 -10.83 15.03
N GLU A 33 -9.55 -11.01 13.80
CA GLU A 33 -9.22 -12.17 12.95
C GLU A 33 -7.71 -12.34 12.78
N PHE A 34 -7.00 -11.25 12.47
CA PHE A 34 -5.55 -11.28 12.34
C PHE A 34 -4.84 -11.66 13.65
N LEU A 35 -5.28 -11.11 14.78
CA LEU A 35 -4.70 -11.43 16.09
C LEU A 35 -4.93 -12.91 16.47
N SER A 36 -6.01 -13.52 15.99
CA SER A 36 -6.29 -14.96 16.14
C SER A 36 -5.69 -15.86 15.05
N THR A 37 -5.14 -15.29 13.97
CA THR A 37 -4.47 -16.05 12.91
C THR A 37 -3.05 -16.38 13.36
N LYS A 38 -2.47 -17.50 12.93
CA LYS A 38 -1.07 -17.82 13.24
C LYS A 38 -0.08 -16.84 12.57
N PRO A 39 1.13 -16.67 13.14
CA PRO A 39 1.56 -17.17 14.45
C PRO A 39 0.87 -16.39 15.59
N LEU A 40 0.61 -17.07 16.70
CA LEU A 40 0.09 -16.50 17.93
C LEU A 40 1.25 -16.08 18.85
N ILE A 41 0.93 -15.32 19.90
CA ILE A 41 1.87 -15.09 20.99
C ILE A 41 2.19 -16.45 21.64
N GLY A 42 3.47 -16.76 21.80
CA GLY A 42 3.99 -18.05 22.27
C GLY A 42 4.36 -19.03 21.15
N ASP A 43 3.96 -18.78 19.90
CA ASP A 43 4.37 -19.62 18.77
C ASP A 43 5.82 -19.31 18.34
N PRO A 44 6.55 -20.31 17.82
CA PRO A 44 7.85 -20.07 17.20
C PRO A 44 7.70 -19.29 15.89
N LEU A 45 8.79 -18.64 15.47
CA LEU A 45 8.90 -18.08 14.12
C LEU A 45 8.64 -19.17 13.06
N PRO A 46 7.92 -18.84 11.97
CA PRO A 46 7.75 -19.76 10.87
C PRO A 46 9.09 -20.04 10.18
N ASP A 47 9.26 -21.27 9.70
CA ASP A 47 10.43 -21.67 8.93
C ASP A 47 10.29 -21.21 7.47
N VAL A 48 10.66 -19.96 7.23
CA VAL A 48 10.66 -19.35 5.90
C VAL A 48 11.99 -18.64 5.65
N THR A 49 12.41 -18.66 4.40
CA THR A 49 13.61 -17.94 3.92
C THR A 49 13.17 -16.86 2.95
N ILE A 50 13.64 -15.65 3.22
CA ILE A 50 13.46 -14.45 2.39
C ILE A 50 14.84 -13.95 1.95
N TYR A 51 15.01 -12.66 1.68
CA TYR A 51 16.27 -12.09 1.23
C TYR A 51 16.70 -10.91 2.10
N ASP A 52 18.00 -10.68 2.21
CA ASP A 52 18.50 -9.38 2.66
C ASP A 52 18.42 -8.32 1.55
N ILE A 53 18.88 -7.10 1.83
CA ILE A 53 18.83 -5.99 0.87
C ILE A 53 19.72 -6.23 -0.37
N ASP A 54 20.71 -7.12 -0.27
CA ASP A 54 21.63 -7.50 -1.33
C ASP A 54 21.19 -8.75 -2.10
N GLY A 55 20.02 -9.29 -1.76
CA GLY A 55 19.44 -10.45 -2.42
C GLY A 55 19.99 -11.79 -1.92
N GLN A 56 20.76 -11.81 -0.83
CA GLN A 56 21.23 -13.07 -0.25
C GLN A 56 20.11 -13.75 0.56
N PRO A 57 20.00 -15.08 0.52
CA PRO A 57 19.01 -15.80 1.30
C PRO A 57 19.12 -15.51 2.80
N PHE A 58 18.02 -15.10 3.40
CA PHE A 58 17.88 -14.78 4.82
C PHE A 58 16.82 -15.68 5.47
N PRO A 59 17.20 -16.76 6.16
CA PRO A 59 16.24 -17.56 6.92
C PRO A 59 15.76 -16.78 8.15
N LEU A 60 14.46 -16.79 8.45
CA LEU A 60 13.93 -16.07 9.62
C LEU A 60 14.49 -16.59 10.95
N SER A 61 15.01 -17.81 11.00
CA SER A 61 15.77 -18.31 12.15
C SER A 61 16.99 -17.45 12.49
N GLY A 62 17.51 -16.66 11.54
CA GLY A 62 18.55 -15.65 11.75
C GLY A 62 18.13 -14.45 12.60
N LEU A 63 16.84 -14.35 12.98
CA LEU A 63 16.32 -13.36 13.95
C LEU A 63 16.51 -13.82 15.42
N ARG A 64 16.93 -15.06 15.66
CA ARG A 64 17.22 -15.58 17.01
C ARG A 64 18.47 -14.93 17.62
N GLY A 65 18.67 -15.15 18.91
CA GLY A 65 19.80 -14.66 19.71
C GLY A 65 19.59 -13.29 20.34
N HIS A 66 18.59 -12.53 19.88
CA HIS A 66 18.27 -11.19 20.36
C HIS A 66 16.76 -10.99 20.43
N TYR A 67 16.30 -10.10 21.32
CA TYR A 67 14.97 -9.53 21.12
C TYR A 67 14.95 -8.80 19.79
N THR A 68 13.96 -9.12 18.94
CA THR A 68 13.88 -8.59 17.58
C THR A 68 12.50 -8.01 17.29
N VAL A 69 12.46 -6.74 16.91
CA VAL A 69 11.26 -6.07 16.40
C VAL A 69 11.20 -6.24 14.88
N LEU A 70 10.13 -6.86 14.39
CA LEU A 70 9.90 -7.09 12.97
C LEU A 70 8.66 -6.33 12.53
N THR A 71 8.79 -5.42 11.56
CA THR A 71 7.70 -4.57 11.07
C THR A 71 7.53 -4.70 9.56
N PHE A 72 6.34 -5.06 9.08
CA PHE A 72 6.06 -5.16 7.65
C PHE A 72 5.80 -3.79 7.02
N GLY A 73 6.24 -3.59 5.79
CA GLY A 73 6.01 -2.33 5.07
C GLY A 73 6.34 -2.38 3.58
N CYS A 74 6.13 -1.26 2.90
CA CYS A 74 6.49 -1.06 1.50
C CYS A 74 6.49 0.43 1.15
N LEU A 75 6.98 0.79 -0.04
CA LEU A 75 7.06 2.18 -0.54
C LEU A 75 5.73 2.94 -0.53
N THR A 76 4.62 2.23 -0.74
CA THR A 76 3.32 2.86 -0.98
C THR A 76 2.31 2.62 0.15
N CYS A 77 2.75 2.13 1.31
CA CYS A 77 1.87 1.94 2.47
C CYS A 77 2.02 3.11 3.43
N PRO A 78 1.03 4.01 3.50
CA PRO A 78 1.18 5.22 4.31
C PRO A 78 1.36 4.95 5.82
N PRO A 79 0.70 3.95 6.45
CA PRO A 79 1.00 3.54 7.83
C PRO A 79 2.44 3.08 8.07
N SER A 80 3.08 2.49 7.06
CA SER A 80 4.50 2.16 7.16
C SER A 80 5.33 3.42 7.24
N ILE A 81 5.11 4.37 6.33
CA ILE A 81 5.83 5.65 6.26
C ILE A 81 5.69 6.44 7.57
N TRP A 82 4.50 6.50 8.16
CA TRP A 82 4.24 7.24 9.40
C TRP A 82 5.04 6.79 10.62
N ASN A 83 5.32 5.50 10.72
CA ASN A 83 5.90 4.90 11.91
C ASN A 83 7.42 4.75 11.80
N ILE A 84 8.02 5.06 10.65
CA ILE A 84 9.47 4.94 10.45
C ILE A 84 10.22 5.79 11.48
N ALA A 85 9.94 7.09 11.58
CA ALA A 85 10.66 7.98 12.50
C ALA A 85 10.56 7.52 13.97
N GLY A 86 9.37 7.13 14.41
CA GLY A 86 9.19 6.61 15.76
C GLY A 86 9.89 5.28 15.99
N LEU A 87 9.86 4.36 15.03
CA LEU A 87 10.60 3.09 15.17
C LEU A 87 12.12 3.31 15.18
N GLU A 88 12.62 4.26 14.39
CA GLU A 88 14.02 4.66 14.40
C GLU A 88 14.42 5.29 15.75
N ALA A 89 13.54 6.08 16.38
CA ALA A 89 13.74 6.60 17.72
C ALA A 89 13.81 5.49 18.78
N VAL A 90 12.91 4.50 18.71
CA VAL A 90 12.95 3.34 19.62
C VAL A 90 14.21 2.50 19.36
N HIS A 91 14.58 2.30 18.10
CA HIS A 91 15.80 1.59 17.73
C HIS A 91 17.04 2.27 18.30
N LYS A 92 17.15 3.61 18.19
CA LYS A 92 18.26 4.38 18.75
C LYS A 92 18.42 4.16 20.26
N ASP A 93 17.31 4.04 20.99
CA ASP A 93 17.34 3.86 22.45
C ASP A 93 17.68 2.43 22.88
N TYR A 94 17.29 1.41 22.09
CA TYR A 94 17.41 0.00 22.47
C TYR A 94 18.50 -0.78 21.71
N ALA A 95 19.07 -0.24 20.63
CA ALA A 95 20.15 -0.88 19.88
C ALA A 95 21.38 -1.18 20.76
N ALA A 96 21.76 -0.24 21.63
CA ALA A 96 22.87 -0.41 22.58
C ALA A 96 22.61 -1.51 23.62
N LYS A 97 21.34 -1.87 23.86
CA LYS A 97 20.93 -2.99 24.71
C LYS A 97 20.84 -4.32 23.95
N GLY A 98 21.26 -4.36 22.68
CA GLY A 98 21.30 -5.57 21.86
C GLY A 98 19.94 -5.97 21.26
N VAL A 99 18.95 -5.07 21.25
CA VAL A 99 17.67 -5.30 20.54
C VAL A 99 17.86 -5.04 19.05
N ARG A 100 17.38 -5.94 18.21
CA ARG A 100 17.45 -5.82 16.74
C ARG A 100 16.11 -5.34 16.17
N PHE A 101 16.18 -4.59 15.08
CA PHE A 101 15.01 -4.09 14.36
C PHE A 101 15.15 -4.45 12.89
N PHE A 102 14.04 -4.81 12.25
CA PHE A 102 13.96 -5.05 10.81
C PHE A 102 12.64 -4.55 10.23
N PHE A 103 12.74 -3.89 9.08
CA PHE A 103 11.59 -3.72 8.19
C PHE A 103 11.54 -4.86 7.19
N VAL A 104 10.34 -5.41 6.93
CA VAL A 104 10.12 -6.44 5.90
C VAL A 104 9.45 -5.79 4.69
N PHE A 105 10.18 -5.66 3.59
CA PHE A 105 9.65 -5.20 2.31
C PHE A 105 8.82 -6.31 1.66
N LYS A 106 7.52 -6.07 1.48
CA LYS A 106 6.56 -6.99 0.84
C LYS A 106 5.87 -6.31 -0.35
N ALA A 107 5.01 -7.04 -1.07
CA ALA A 107 4.23 -6.50 -2.18
C ALA A 107 3.59 -5.12 -1.86
N LEU A 108 3.50 -4.22 -2.83
CA LEU A 108 3.00 -2.86 -2.61
C LEU A 108 1.54 -2.89 -2.11
N ALA A 109 1.25 -2.13 -1.04
CA ALA A 109 -0.12 -2.05 -0.51
C ALA A 109 -1.03 -1.25 -1.44
N HIS A 110 -0.50 -0.15 -1.98
CA HIS A 110 -1.20 0.78 -2.86
C HIS A 110 -0.34 1.08 -4.08
N PRO A 111 -0.24 0.16 -5.06
CA PRO A 111 0.39 0.49 -6.34
C PRO A 111 -0.20 1.77 -6.92
N GLU A 112 0.60 2.49 -7.70
CA GLU A 112 0.28 3.78 -8.31
C GLU A 112 0.23 4.97 -7.33
N LEU A 113 0.19 4.74 -6.02
CA LEU A 113 0.37 5.77 -5.01
C LEU A 113 1.86 6.14 -4.85
N ALA A 114 2.12 7.35 -4.32
CA ALA A 114 3.39 7.76 -3.74
C ALA A 114 4.63 7.43 -4.61
N GLY A 115 4.79 8.21 -5.69
CA GLY A 115 5.85 7.98 -6.68
C GLY A 115 5.40 7.17 -7.90
N ASN A 116 4.15 6.69 -7.93
CA ASN A 116 3.55 5.88 -8.99
C ASN A 116 4.19 4.48 -9.17
N TYR A 117 4.78 3.92 -8.12
CA TYR A 117 5.37 2.58 -8.19
C TYR A 117 4.30 1.51 -8.43
N ILE A 118 4.61 0.55 -9.30
CA ILE A 118 3.76 -0.60 -9.62
C ILE A 118 4.34 -1.86 -8.96
N GLN A 119 3.55 -2.92 -8.83
CA GLN A 119 4.07 -4.18 -8.30
C GLN A 119 5.31 -4.66 -9.06
N PRO A 120 6.32 -5.22 -8.36
CA PRO A 120 7.44 -5.86 -9.03
C PRO A 120 6.99 -7.16 -9.69
N PHE A 121 7.63 -7.50 -10.81
CA PHE A 121 7.45 -8.76 -11.52
C PHE A 121 8.60 -9.74 -11.29
N THR A 122 9.74 -9.24 -10.81
CA THR A 122 10.91 -10.06 -10.47
C THR A 122 11.41 -9.77 -9.06
N GLN A 123 12.16 -10.72 -8.50
CA GLN A 123 12.81 -10.52 -7.19
C GLN A 123 13.78 -9.34 -7.23
N GLU A 124 14.50 -9.15 -8.34
CA GLU A 124 15.42 -8.02 -8.53
C GLU A 124 14.68 -6.68 -8.49
N GLU A 125 13.54 -6.56 -9.17
CA GLU A 125 12.72 -5.34 -9.09
C GLU A 125 12.22 -5.08 -7.68
N ARG A 126 11.86 -6.12 -6.93
CA ARG A 126 11.45 -5.97 -5.52
C ARG A 126 12.62 -5.49 -4.65
N LEU A 127 13.83 -6.02 -4.87
CA LEU A 127 15.05 -5.56 -4.20
C LEU A 127 15.35 -4.09 -4.55
N MET A 128 15.23 -3.71 -5.82
CA MET A 128 15.39 -2.32 -6.27
C MET A 128 14.37 -1.39 -5.59
N GLN A 129 13.10 -1.80 -5.47
CA GLN A 129 12.09 -1.04 -4.73
C GLN A 129 12.40 -0.95 -3.23
N ALA A 130 12.93 -2.02 -2.61
CA ALA A 130 13.37 -1.99 -1.22
C ALA A 130 14.55 -1.03 -1.00
N ARG A 131 15.56 -1.05 -1.89
CA ARG A 131 16.68 -0.09 -1.87
C ARG A 131 16.17 1.35 -2.07
N ARG A 132 15.17 1.53 -2.94
CA ARG A 132 14.49 2.82 -3.11
C ARG A 132 13.80 3.26 -1.83
N ALA A 133 13.18 2.36 -1.06
CA ALA A 133 12.59 2.69 0.24
C ALA A 133 13.64 3.12 1.26
N VAL A 134 14.77 2.41 1.33
CA VAL A 134 15.90 2.78 2.20
C VAL A 134 16.38 4.19 1.87
N HIS A 135 16.62 4.47 0.59
CA HIS A 135 17.02 5.80 0.14
C HIS A 135 15.93 6.83 0.44
N GLN A 136 14.70 6.60 0.01
CA GLN A 136 13.60 7.57 0.13
C GLN A 136 13.34 7.94 1.59
N PHE A 137 13.37 6.98 2.51
CA PHE A 137 13.03 7.21 3.91
C PHE A 137 14.23 7.47 4.82
N GLY A 138 15.46 7.34 4.32
CA GLY A 138 16.68 7.55 5.10
C GLY A 138 16.79 6.62 6.33
N THR A 139 16.28 5.40 6.23
CA THR A 139 16.20 4.46 7.37
C THR A 139 17.58 3.93 7.77
N HIS A 140 17.84 3.85 9.07
CA HIS A 140 19.00 3.15 9.63
C HIS A 140 18.65 1.71 10.04
N ILE A 141 17.39 1.46 10.37
CA ILE A 141 16.87 0.10 10.57
C ILE A 141 16.99 -0.65 9.24
N PRO A 142 17.63 -1.84 9.22
CA PRO A 142 17.80 -2.62 8.00
C PRO A 142 16.46 -3.14 7.46
N TRP A 143 16.38 -3.18 6.13
CA TRP A 143 15.28 -3.82 5.41
C TRP A 143 15.69 -5.23 4.97
N ILE A 144 14.82 -6.19 5.21
CA ILE A 144 14.83 -7.52 4.58
C ILE A 144 13.66 -7.60 3.60
N VAL A 145 13.78 -8.40 2.56
CA VAL A 145 12.90 -8.36 1.39
C VAL A 145 12.24 -9.72 1.20
N ASP A 146 10.91 -9.74 1.23
CA ASP A 146 10.12 -10.96 1.06
C ASP A 146 10.29 -11.54 -0.36
N ALA A 147 10.11 -12.85 -0.48
CA ALA A 147 10.13 -13.54 -1.77
C ALA A 147 8.90 -13.19 -2.61
N MET A 148 8.99 -13.32 -3.94
CA MET A 148 7.91 -12.92 -4.87
C MET A 148 6.52 -13.48 -4.54
N ASP A 149 6.44 -14.65 -3.91
CA ASP A 149 5.21 -15.29 -3.43
C ASP A 149 4.68 -14.75 -2.07
N ASN A 150 5.33 -13.72 -1.51
CA ASN A 150 5.02 -13.10 -0.22
C ASN A 150 4.96 -14.09 0.96
N ARG A 151 5.75 -15.17 0.89
CA ARG A 151 5.74 -16.26 1.87
C ARG A 151 5.92 -15.79 3.31
N CYS A 152 6.76 -14.79 3.58
CA CYS A 152 6.95 -14.31 4.96
C CYS A 152 5.74 -13.52 5.42
N MET A 153 5.20 -12.62 4.59
CA MET A 153 3.98 -11.89 4.90
C MET A 153 2.82 -12.86 5.19
N HIS A 154 2.60 -13.87 4.34
CA HIS A 154 1.53 -14.85 4.53
C HIS A 154 1.77 -15.72 5.78
N ALA A 155 3.00 -16.22 5.97
CA ALA A 155 3.34 -17.03 7.15
C ALA A 155 3.19 -16.26 8.46
N MET A 156 3.33 -14.93 8.43
CA MET A 156 3.15 -14.04 9.57
C MET A 156 1.71 -13.49 9.70
N GLY A 157 0.74 -14.05 8.97
CA GLY A 157 -0.68 -13.73 9.11
C GLY A 157 -1.24 -12.71 8.11
N GLY A 158 -0.47 -12.32 7.10
CA GLY A 158 -0.99 -11.70 5.87
C GLY A 158 -1.41 -10.23 5.96
N ARG A 159 -0.90 -9.46 6.93
CA ARG A 159 -1.19 -8.02 7.05
C ARG A 159 -0.09 -7.14 6.47
N PRO A 160 -0.43 -6.01 5.82
CA PRO A 160 0.54 -5.20 5.09
C PRO A 160 1.48 -4.37 5.98
N ASN A 161 1.09 -4.05 7.23
CA ASN A 161 1.90 -3.29 8.17
C ASN A 161 1.82 -3.85 9.61
N SER A 162 1.70 -5.17 9.73
CA SER A 162 1.76 -5.83 11.03
C SER A 162 3.15 -5.71 11.67
N GLN A 163 3.18 -5.89 12.99
CA GLN A 163 4.41 -5.78 13.78
C GLN A 163 4.48 -6.87 14.84
N PHE A 164 5.69 -7.38 15.05
CA PHE A 164 5.99 -8.46 15.97
C PHE A 164 7.19 -8.12 16.83
N LEU A 165 7.17 -8.57 18.08
CA LEU A 165 8.36 -8.68 18.92
C LEU A 165 8.67 -10.15 19.14
N ILE A 166 9.91 -10.52 18.90
CA ILE A 166 10.41 -11.89 18.91
C ILE A 166 11.44 -12.01 20.03
N SER A 167 11.38 -13.08 20.83
CA SER A 167 12.38 -13.35 21.87
C SER A 167 13.70 -13.89 21.29
N PRO A 168 14.79 -13.92 22.07
CA PRO A 168 16.05 -14.54 21.64
C PRO A 168 15.91 -16.01 21.18
N GLU A 169 14.94 -16.75 21.71
CA GLU A 169 14.66 -18.14 21.33
C GLU A 169 13.91 -18.25 19.98
N GLY A 170 13.47 -17.12 19.42
CA GLY A 170 12.68 -17.08 18.20
C GLY A 170 11.19 -17.33 18.42
N VAL A 171 10.66 -16.91 19.57
CA VAL A 171 9.24 -17.03 19.92
C VAL A 171 8.56 -15.67 19.80
N ILE A 172 7.34 -15.62 19.26
CA ILE A 172 6.56 -14.39 19.19
C ILE A 172 6.08 -14.01 20.60
N VAL A 173 6.53 -12.88 21.14
CA VAL A 173 6.14 -12.40 22.48
C VAL A 173 5.14 -11.24 22.43
N ARG A 174 5.05 -10.54 21.29
CA ARG A 174 4.03 -9.52 21.02
C ARG A 174 3.63 -9.56 19.54
N LYS A 175 2.35 -9.32 19.26
CA LYS A 175 1.76 -9.29 17.92
C LYS A 175 0.80 -8.13 17.79
N ARG A 176 0.93 -7.35 16.71
CA ARG A 176 0.09 -6.18 16.42
C ARG A 176 -0.36 -6.18 14.96
N ALA A 177 -1.61 -5.79 14.75
CA ALA A 177 -2.18 -5.65 13.40
C ALA A 177 -1.62 -4.44 12.64
N TRP A 178 -1.08 -3.46 13.37
CA TRP A 178 -0.49 -2.23 12.87
C TRP A 178 0.76 -1.89 13.67
N SER A 179 1.76 -1.32 13.02
CA SER A 179 2.96 -0.83 13.69
C SER A 179 2.64 0.33 14.66
N GLN A 180 3.26 0.31 15.84
CA GLN A 180 3.00 1.32 16.86
C GLN A 180 4.24 1.55 17.75
N PRO A 181 5.07 2.58 17.45
CA PRO A 181 6.34 2.84 18.14
C PRO A 181 6.23 2.91 19.67
N ASP A 182 5.26 3.68 20.19
CA ASP A 182 5.05 3.82 21.65
C ASP A 182 4.80 2.48 22.35
N ALA A 183 4.05 1.59 21.69
CA ALA A 183 3.73 0.28 22.25
C ALA A 183 4.95 -0.65 22.20
N VAL A 184 5.79 -0.56 21.17
CA VAL A 184 7.08 -1.26 21.12
C VAL A 184 7.99 -0.79 22.25
N ARG A 185 8.09 0.53 22.45
CA ARG A 185 8.90 1.10 23.54
C ARG A 185 8.48 0.56 24.89
N LYS A 186 7.18 0.54 25.18
CA LYS A 186 6.62 -0.01 26.42
C LYS A 186 6.93 -1.50 26.59
N ASP A 187 6.79 -2.30 25.53
CA ASP A 187 7.15 -3.72 25.61
C ASP A 187 8.64 -3.93 25.89
N LEU A 188 9.51 -3.14 25.25
CA LEU A 188 10.95 -3.26 25.43
C LEU A 188 11.38 -2.77 26.82
N GLU A 189 10.70 -1.77 27.38
CA GLU A 189 10.91 -1.38 28.77
C GLU A 189 10.56 -2.52 29.74
N GLU A 190 9.46 -3.22 29.49
CA GLU A 190 9.03 -4.39 30.28
C GLU A 190 10.00 -5.57 30.14
N LEU A 191 10.45 -5.88 28.93
CA LEU A 191 11.18 -7.10 28.61
C LEU A 191 12.72 -6.95 28.71
N VAL A 192 13.23 -5.75 28.43
CA VAL A 192 14.67 -5.45 28.34
C VAL A 192 15.10 -4.41 29.39
N GLY A 193 14.15 -3.71 30.01
CA GLY A 193 14.38 -2.68 31.03
C GLY A 193 14.44 -1.26 30.47
N PRO A 194 14.26 -0.23 31.32
CA PRO A 194 14.14 1.17 30.92
C PRO A 194 15.45 1.74 30.37
N VAL A 195 15.34 2.78 29.55
CA VAL A 195 16.49 3.53 29.00
C VAL A 195 16.65 4.86 29.76
N ASP A 196 17.89 5.34 29.89
CA ASP A 196 18.17 6.58 30.63
C ASP A 196 17.63 7.84 29.92
N HIS A 197 17.60 7.79 28.59
CA HIS A 197 17.10 8.85 27.74
C HIS A 197 16.14 8.27 26.71
N VAL A 198 14.96 8.89 26.59
CA VAL A 198 13.95 8.53 25.61
C VAL A 198 14.07 9.49 24.43
N THR A 199 14.47 8.98 23.27
CA THR A 199 14.47 9.74 22.02
C THR A 199 13.03 9.91 21.54
N SER A 200 12.62 11.14 21.22
CA SER A 200 11.34 11.41 20.56
C SER A 200 11.48 11.35 19.03
N ASP A 201 10.38 11.13 18.32
CA ASP A 201 10.34 11.15 16.86
C ASP A 201 10.86 12.48 16.28
N ALA A 202 10.67 13.59 16.99
CA ALA A 202 11.13 14.92 16.58
C ALA A 202 12.66 15.09 16.67
N ASP A 203 13.33 14.28 17.49
CA ASP A 203 14.79 14.27 17.61
C ASP A 203 15.46 13.47 16.47
N MET A 204 14.68 12.70 15.73
CA MET A 204 15.18 11.90 14.61
C MET A 204 15.37 12.76 13.38
N ARG A 205 16.63 12.91 12.96
CA ARG A 205 16.98 13.54 11.69
C ARG A 205 17.13 12.49 10.60
N LEU A 206 16.00 11.98 10.10
CA LEU A 206 16.02 11.13 8.90
C LEU A 206 16.06 12.02 7.66
N THR A 207 16.87 11.66 6.67
CA THR A 207 16.86 12.31 5.36
C THR A 207 15.74 11.68 4.53
N LEU A 208 14.59 12.35 4.48
CA LEU A 208 13.52 11.94 3.56
C LEU A 208 13.81 12.57 2.20
N HIS A 209 14.13 11.72 1.25
CA HIS A 209 14.22 12.11 -0.14
C HIS A 209 12.82 12.03 -0.75
N LEU A 210 12.42 13.06 -1.49
CA LEU A 210 11.17 13.03 -2.23
C LEU A 210 11.27 11.95 -3.33
N PRO A 211 10.15 11.34 -3.76
CA PRO A 211 10.16 10.54 -4.97
C PRO A 211 10.74 11.32 -6.15
N GLU A 212 11.45 10.60 -7.00
CA GLU A 212 12.03 11.18 -8.20
C GLU A 212 10.95 11.87 -9.03
N ARG A 213 11.30 13.03 -9.59
CA ARG A 213 10.43 13.73 -10.53
C ARG A 213 10.19 12.81 -11.73
N ALA A 214 8.94 12.80 -12.20
CA ALA A 214 8.60 12.07 -13.40
C ALA A 214 9.43 12.59 -14.59
N PRO A 215 9.93 11.70 -15.46
CA PRO A 215 10.75 12.09 -16.61
C PRO A 215 9.95 12.81 -17.70
N ALA A 216 8.62 12.75 -17.68
CA ALA A 216 7.76 13.45 -18.62
C ALA A 216 6.47 13.95 -17.95
N ALA A 217 5.64 14.67 -18.72
CA ALA A 217 4.37 15.20 -18.27
C ALA A 217 3.42 14.09 -17.77
N ARG A 218 2.52 14.47 -16.87
CA ARG A 218 1.45 13.63 -16.33
C ARG A 218 0.11 14.33 -16.50
N ASN A 219 -0.97 13.57 -16.47
CA ASN A 219 -2.36 14.02 -16.68
C ASN A 219 -2.60 14.64 -18.07
N VAL A 220 -1.91 14.11 -19.07
CA VAL A 220 -2.09 14.37 -20.50
C VAL A 220 -3.20 13.48 -21.08
N THR A 221 -3.37 12.25 -20.59
CA THR A 221 -4.46 11.36 -21.03
C THR A 221 -5.61 11.30 -20.02
N PRO A 222 -6.86 11.09 -20.48
CA PRO A 222 -7.98 10.84 -19.58
C PRO A 222 -7.76 9.59 -18.72
N THR A 223 -8.21 9.63 -17.46
CA THR A 223 -8.15 8.49 -16.55
C THR A 223 -9.42 7.65 -16.62
N VAL A 224 -9.27 6.33 -16.50
CA VAL A 224 -10.41 5.40 -16.41
C VAL A 224 -10.87 5.27 -14.96
N ASP A 225 -12.19 5.36 -14.73
CA ASP A 225 -12.77 5.05 -13.42
C ASP A 225 -12.76 3.53 -13.18
N ARG A 226 -12.07 3.12 -12.10
CA ARG A 226 -11.91 1.73 -11.67
C ARG A 226 -12.56 1.45 -10.32
N SER A 227 -13.48 2.31 -9.91
CA SER A 227 -14.22 2.17 -8.66
C SER A 227 -14.88 0.79 -8.57
N GLY A 228 -14.52 0.02 -7.54
CA GLY A 228 -15.06 -1.32 -7.30
C GLY A 228 -14.37 -2.46 -8.04
N MET A 229 -13.33 -2.19 -8.85
CA MET A 229 -12.52 -3.24 -9.46
C MET A 229 -11.50 -3.82 -8.47
N LEU A 230 -11.16 -5.09 -8.66
CA LEU A 230 -10.23 -5.86 -7.82
C LEU A 230 -9.08 -6.40 -8.67
N PRO A 231 -7.83 -6.33 -8.19
CA PRO A 231 -6.69 -6.88 -8.92
C PRO A 231 -6.85 -8.38 -9.13
N ILE A 232 -6.45 -8.84 -10.31
CA ILE A 232 -6.45 -10.25 -10.69
C ILE A 232 -5.04 -10.73 -10.99
N VAL A 233 -4.85 -12.03 -10.89
CA VAL A 233 -3.53 -12.65 -10.97
C VAL A 233 -2.94 -12.49 -12.37
N ILE A 234 -1.70 -12.00 -12.42
CA ILE A 234 -0.91 -11.84 -13.63
C ILE A 234 0.42 -12.59 -13.45
N HIS A 235 0.79 -13.34 -14.48
CA HIS A 235 2.09 -13.98 -14.60
C HIS A 235 2.83 -13.39 -15.81
N PRO A 236 3.82 -12.51 -15.60
CA PRO A 236 4.67 -12.02 -16.68
C PRO A 236 5.50 -13.17 -17.27
N GLU A 237 5.57 -13.24 -18.59
CA GLU A 237 6.48 -14.17 -19.27
C GLU A 237 7.92 -13.63 -19.28
N ASN A 238 8.90 -14.52 -19.39
CA ASN A 238 10.30 -14.12 -19.47
C ASN A 238 10.52 -13.11 -20.60
N SER A 239 11.15 -11.99 -20.26
CA SER A 239 11.49 -10.94 -21.21
C SER A 239 13.02 -10.74 -21.25
N PRO A 240 13.62 -10.57 -22.44
CA PRO A 240 15.04 -10.23 -22.55
C PRO A 240 15.33 -8.77 -22.18
N GLN A 241 14.28 -7.96 -22.01
CA GLN A 241 14.37 -6.55 -21.64
C GLN A 241 13.65 -6.33 -20.29
N PRO A 242 14.02 -5.28 -19.53
CA PRO A 242 13.27 -4.87 -18.35
C PRO A 242 11.79 -4.61 -18.65
N PHE A 243 10.94 -4.72 -17.64
CA PHE A 243 9.53 -4.33 -17.74
C PHE A 243 9.38 -2.81 -17.59
N TYR A 244 9.77 -2.09 -18.64
CA TYR A 244 9.65 -0.63 -18.72
C TYR A 244 8.22 -0.13 -18.56
N ALA A 245 7.25 -0.88 -19.08
CA ALA A 245 5.85 -0.71 -18.72
C ALA A 245 5.29 -2.02 -18.17
N LYS A 246 4.45 -1.92 -17.14
CA LYS A 246 3.88 -3.08 -16.44
C LYS A 246 2.38 -3.12 -16.60
N LEU A 247 1.86 -4.31 -16.86
CA LEU A 247 0.43 -4.58 -16.88
C LEU A 247 -0.13 -4.59 -15.45
N ARG A 248 -1.18 -3.82 -15.21
CA ARG A 248 -2.12 -4.00 -14.11
C ARG A 248 -3.45 -4.48 -14.70
N ALA A 249 -3.97 -5.57 -14.19
CA ALA A 249 -5.26 -6.12 -14.59
C ALA A 249 -6.20 -6.15 -13.38
N GLU A 250 -7.42 -5.67 -13.57
CA GLU A 250 -8.44 -5.65 -12.54
C GLU A 250 -9.79 -6.08 -13.11
N ALA A 251 -10.61 -6.73 -12.29
CA ALA A 251 -11.93 -7.20 -12.68
C ALA A 251 -12.97 -6.65 -11.72
N ASP A 252 -14.16 -6.34 -12.23
CA ASP A 252 -15.30 -6.11 -11.35
C ASP A 252 -15.74 -7.41 -10.64
N GLU A 253 -16.53 -7.26 -9.58
CA GLU A 253 -17.00 -8.40 -8.78
C GLU A 253 -17.85 -9.38 -9.62
N GLN A 254 -18.60 -8.87 -10.60
CA GLN A 254 -19.44 -9.69 -11.46
C GLN A 254 -18.60 -10.63 -12.32
N LEU A 255 -17.51 -10.13 -12.89
CA LEU A 255 -16.58 -10.91 -13.70
C LEU A 255 -15.91 -12.00 -12.87
N LEU A 256 -15.43 -11.66 -11.68
CA LEU A 256 -14.83 -12.64 -10.75
C LEU A 256 -15.81 -13.74 -10.35
N ARG A 257 -17.08 -13.41 -10.12
CA ARG A 257 -18.07 -14.39 -9.68
C ARG A 257 -18.67 -15.23 -10.80
N THR A 258 -18.86 -14.65 -11.99
CA THR A 258 -19.73 -15.25 -13.03
C THR A 258 -19.03 -15.50 -14.37
N GLY A 259 -17.82 -14.99 -14.56
CA GLY A 259 -17.16 -14.98 -15.87
C GLY A 259 -17.72 -13.93 -16.83
N ARG A 260 -18.56 -12.99 -16.34
CA ARG A 260 -19.16 -11.90 -17.12
C ARG A 260 -19.04 -10.57 -16.38
N GLY A 261 -18.62 -9.52 -17.07
CA GLY A 261 -18.45 -8.19 -16.46
C GLY A 261 -17.35 -7.40 -17.17
N LYS A 262 -16.72 -6.49 -16.43
CA LYS A 262 -15.66 -5.61 -16.95
C LYS A 262 -14.28 -6.10 -16.54
N LEU A 263 -13.36 -6.06 -17.51
CA LEU A 263 -11.93 -6.30 -17.33
C LEU A 263 -11.18 -5.00 -17.65
N TYR A 264 -10.46 -4.47 -16.67
CA TYR A 264 -9.52 -3.38 -16.85
C TYR A 264 -8.12 -3.92 -17.16
N LEU A 265 -7.45 -3.27 -18.12
CA LEU A 265 -6.05 -3.50 -18.47
C LEU A 265 -5.36 -2.13 -18.55
N GLY A 266 -4.45 -1.87 -17.61
CA GLY A 266 -3.62 -0.68 -17.57
C GLY A 266 -2.16 -1.01 -17.83
N PHE A 267 -1.50 -0.29 -18.72
CA PHE A 267 -0.05 -0.39 -18.93
C PHE A 267 0.61 0.86 -18.34
N HIS A 268 1.40 0.67 -17.31
CA HIS A 268 1.96 1.76 -16.51
C HIS A 268 3.48 1.82 -16.73
N PRO A 269 4.05 2.95 -17.22
CA PRO A 269 5.49 3.18 -17.17
C PRO A 269 5.99 2.99 -15.74
N ASP A 270 7.02 2.17 -15.52
CA ASP A 270 7.54 1.91 -14.19
C ASP A 270 8.57 2.97 -13.79
N PRO A 271 8.30 3.79 -12.75
CA PRO A 271 9.23 4.80 -12.26
C PRO A 271 10.59 4.23 -11.84
N LEU A 272 10.67 2.93 -11.52
CA LEU A 272 11.93 2.24 -11.20
C LEU A 272 12.99 2.36 -12.29
N HIS A 273 12.56 2.54 -13.54
CA HIS A 273 13.43 2.65 -14.70
C HIS A 273 13.56 4.09 -15.24
N ASN A 274 12.99 5.09 -14.55
CA ASN A 274 12.96 6.48 -15.02
C ASN A 274 12.50 6.59 -16.49
N VAL A 275 11.38 5.93 -16.80
CA VAL A 275 10.89 5.71 -18.16
C VAL A 275 9.64 6.53 -18.48
N HIS A 276 9.51 6.92 -19.75
CA HIS A 276 8.32 7.57 -20.29
C HIS A 276 7.92 7.00 -21.65
N TRP A 277 6.70 7.29 -22.10
CA TRP A 277 6.24 6.92 -23.44
C TRP A 277 6.91 7.75 -24.52
N ASN A 278 7.12 7.14 -25.68
CA ASN A 278 7.48 7.85 -26.91
C ASN A 278 6.27 7.92 -27.85
N ASN A 279 5.50 9.01 -27.76
CA ASN A 279 4.26 9.18 -28.53
C ASN A 279 4.52 9.60 -29.99
N LEU A 280 5.78 9.79 -30.40
CA LEU A 280 6.16 10.05 -31.78
C LEU A 280 6.23 8.77 -32.63
N THR A 281 6.08 7.61 -32.00
CA THR A 281 6.12 6.28 -32.63
C THR A 281 4.73 5.63 -32.66
N GLU A 282 4.67 4.37 -33.12
CA GLU A 282 3.42 3.61 -33.10
C GLU A 282 2.85 3.53 -31.65
N PRO A 283 1.55 3.79 -31.45
CA PRO A 283 0.94 3.68 -30.14
C PRO A 283 1.06 2.26 -29.57
N LEU A 284 1.01 2.17 -28.24
CA LEU A 284 0.94 0.89 -27.55
C LEU A 284 -0.23 0.07 -28.10
N ARG A 285 0.03 -1.18 -28.47
CA ARG A 285 -1.00 -2.13 -28.90
C ARG A 285 -0.87 -3.43 -28.17
N PHE A 286 -1.99 -4.08 -27.88
CA PHE A 286 -1.99 -5.43 -27.34
C PHE A 286 -2.96 -6.34 -28.09
N GLN A 287 -2.71 -7.64 -27.98
CA GLN A 287 -3.56 -8.71 -28.46
C GLN A 287 -3.72 -9.77 -27.38
N ILE A 288 -4.92 -10.32 -27.26
CA ILE A 288 -5.27 -11.39 -26.33
C ILE A 288 -5.57 -12.63 -27.15
N ALA A 289 -4.79 -13.69 -26.91
CA ALA A 289 -5.10 -15.02 -27.41
C ALA A 289 -6.23 -15.60 -26.57
N VAL A 290 -7.33 -15.97 -27.23
CA VAL A 290 -8.52 -16.54 -26.60
C VAL A 290 -8.90 -17.83 -27.30
N ASP A 291 -9.36 -18.82 -26.53
CA ASP A 291 -10.01 -20.00 -27.09
C ASP A 291 -11.49 -19.73 -27.39
N GLU A 292 -12.19 -20.70 -27.96
CA GLU A 292 -13.60 -20.58 -28.35
C GLU A 292 -14.57 -20.38 -27.17
N THR A 293 -14.12 -20.71 -25.95
CA THR A 293 -14.93 -20.63 -24.73
C THR A 293 -14.89 -19.24 -24.08
N VAL A 294 -13.92 -18.40 -24.47
CA VAL A 294 -13.74 -17.03 -23.99
C VAL A 294 -14.32 -16.05 -25.00
N GLN A 295 -15.22 -15.18 -24.53
CA GLN A 295 -15.88 -14.14 -25.32
C GLN A 295 -15.58 -12.76 -24.75
N LEU A 296 -14.71 -12.03 -25.44
CA LEU A 296 -14.38 -10.62 -25.20
C LEU A 296 -15.00 -9.76 -26.31
N ASP A 297 -15.46 -8.55 -25.98
CA ASP A 297 -15.90 -7.55 -26.97
C ASP A 297 -14.77 -7.19 -27.94
N ARG A 298 -13.53 -7.10 -27.43
CA ARG A 298 -12.32 -6.82 -28.19
C ARG A 298 -11.20 -7.76 -27.76
N LYS A 299 -10.51 -8.32 -28.76
CA LYS A 299 -9.34 -9.21 -28.57
C LYS A 299 -8.02 -8.50 -28.86
N SER A 300 -8.06 -7.28 -29.39
CA SER A 300 -6.90 -6.44 -29.66
C SER A 300 -7.30 -4.98 -29.60
N CYS A 301 -6.46 -4.15 -29.00
CA CYS A 301 -6.66 -2.70 -28.91
C CYS A 301 -5.34 -1.97 -29.18
N SER A 302 -5.45 -0.73 -29.64
CA SER A 302 -4.36 0.25 -29.70
C SER A 302 -4.73 1.41 -28.80
N ALA A 303 -3.75 1.98 -28.11
CA ALA A 303 -3.91 3.24 -27.41
C ALA A 303 -4.22 4.36 -28.41
N ASP A 304 -4.99 5.34 -27.96
CA ASP A 304 -5.23 6.56 -28.74
C ASP A 304 -3.94 7.34 -28.93
N LYS A 305 -3.88 8.10 -30.03
CA LYS A 305 -2.75 8.98 -30.29
C LYS A 305 -2.77 10.13 -29.28
N VAL A 306 -1.67 10.33 -28.59
CA VAL A 306 -1.46 11.44 -27.64
C VAL A 306 -0.75 12.59 -28.35
N GLU A 307 -1.24 13.81 -28.18
CA GLU A 307 -0.66 14.99 -28.84
C GLU A 307 0.72 15.37 -28.30
N ALA A 308 0.93 15.22 -26.98
CA ALA A 308 2.23 15.45 -26.36
C ALA A 308 3.25 14.44 -26.89
N ALA A 309 4.49 14.89 -27.17
CA ALA A 309 5.56 14.02 -27.67
C ALA A 309 5.93 12.88 -26.71
N SER A 310 5.75 13.10 -25.41
CA SER A 310 6.02 12.15 -24.34
C SER A 310 5.17 12.44 -23.10
N ASP A 311 4.84 11.40 -22.34
CA ASP A 311 4.19 11.48 -21.03
C ASP A 311 4.46 10.21 -20.21
N CYS A 312 4.03 10.20 -18.96
CA CYS A 312 4.13 9.07 -18.03
C CYS A 312 2.76 8.51 -17.62
N ASP A 313 1.69 8.83 -18.35
CA ASP A 313 0.34 8.40 -17.97
C ASP A 313 0.09 6.95 -18.38
N PRO A 314 -0.68 6.18 -17.60
CA PRO A 314 -1.01 4.81 -17.98
C PRO A 314 -1.78 4.77 -19.31
N ARG A 315 -1.58 3.69 -20.06
CA ARG A 315 -2.44 3.35 -21.21
C ARG A 315 -3.51 2.41 -20.74
N GLU A 316 -4.73 2.92 -20.62
CA GLU A 316 -5.82 2.29 -19.90
C GLU A 316 -6.93 1.80 -20.83
N PHE A 317 -7.42 0.58 -20.59
CA PHE A 317 -8.46 -0.04 -21.40
C PHE A 317 -9.47 -0.76 -20.51
N VAL A 318 -10.75 -0.65 -20.85
CA VAL A 318 -11.84 -1.45 -20.25
C VAL A 318 -12.48 -2.29 -21.32
N LEU A 319 -12.47 -3.61 -21.13
CA LEU A 319 -13.09 -4.60 -22.00
C LEU A 319 -14.35 -5.15 -21.35
N SER A 320 -15.32 -5.54 -22.18
CA SER A 320 -16.53 -6.24 -21.75
C SER A 320 -16.35 -7.73 -22.01
N VAL A 321 -16.54 -8.52 -20.95
CA VAL A 321 -16.39 -9.98 -20.97
C VAL A 321 -17.78 -10.61 -20.90
N ASN A 322 -18.13 -11.37 -21.94
CA ASN A 322 -19.42 -12.08 -22.04
C ASN A 322 -19.33 -13.53 -21.56
N ALA A 323 -18.13 -14.11 -21.61
CA ALA A 323 -17.81 -15.42 -21.06
C ALA A 323 -16.31 -15.54 -20.83
N TRP A 324 -15.90 -15.94 -19.63
CA TRP A 324 -14.53 -16.33 -19.32
C TRP A 324 -14.57 -17.40 -18.23
N PRO A 325 -14.38 -18.69 -18.56
CA PRO A 325 -14.36 -19.76 -17.56
C PRO A 325 -13.21 -19.60 -16.55
N GLU A 326 -13.37 -20.12 -15.33
CA GLU A 326 -12.36 -19.94 -14.25
C GLU A 326 -11.04 -20.66 -14.51
N ASP A 327 -11.11 -21.81 -15.17
CA ASP A 327 -9.99 -22.69 -15.50
C ASP A 327 -9.20 -22.22 -16.73
N LYS A 328 -9.62 -21.11 -17.35
CA LYS A 328 -9.01 -20.57 -18.56
C LYS A 328 -8.18 -19.35 -18.23
N SER A 329 -6.94 -19.34 -18.68
CA SER A 329 -6.07 -18.16 -18.64
C SER A 329 -6.08 -17.43 -19.98
N LEU A 330 -5.82 -16.12 -19.95
CA LEU A 330 -5.69 -15.27 -21.13
C LEU A 330 -4.22 -14.94 -21.35
N ARG A 331 -3.69 -15.24 -22.53
CA ARG A 331 -2.35 -14.80 -22.91
C ARG A 331 -2.44 -13.48 -23.65
N LEU A 332 -1.96 -12.41 -23.03
CA LEU A 332 -1.88 -11.07 -23.59
C LEU A 332 -0.46 -10.81 -24.10
N THR A 333 -0.31 -10.33 -25.33
CA THR A 333 0.96 -9.82 -25.88
C THR A 333 0.82 -8.33 -26.15
N VAL A 334 1.73 -7.52 -25.62
CA VAL A 334 1.77 -6.06 -25.80
C VAL A 334 3.03 -5.66 -26.56
N ASN A 335 2.90 -4.66 -27.43
CA ASN A 335 3.99 -3.99 -28.10
C ASN A 335 3.91 -2.49 -27.78
N TYR A 336 5.04 -1.89 -27.40
CA TYR A 336 5.10 -0.48 -27.05
C TYR A 336 6.49 0.11 -27.30
N ALA A 337 6.56 1.43 -27.32
CA ALA A 337 7.81 2.17 -27.36
C ALA A 337 7.95 3.05 -26.12
N ALA A 338 9.08 2.94 -25.43
CA ALA A 338 9.36 3.68 -24.21
C ALA A 338 10.81 4.16 -24.20
N CYS A 339 11.08 5.31 -23.59
CA CYS A 339 12.43 5.86 -23.47
C CYS A 339 12.83 5.98 -22.00
N VAL A 340 14.08 5.58 -21.73
CA VAL A 340 14.75 5.71 -20.43
C VAL A 340 15.61 6.96 -20.47
N GLY A 341 15.30 7.94 -19.62
CA GLY A 341 15.88 9.28 -19.73
C GLY A 341 15.61 9.92 -21.11
N GLU A 342 16.44 10.89 -21.49
CA GLU A 342 16.19 11.69 -22.70
C GLU A 342 16.65 11.05 -24.02
N THR A 343 17.53 10.03 -23.97
CA THR A 343 18.32 9.63 -25.14
C THR A 343 18.14 8.18 -25.59
N THR A 344 17.64 7.29 -24.73
CA THR A 344 17.61 5.85 -25.02
C THR A 344 16.18 5.36 -25.14
N CYS A 345 15.76 5.00 -26.35
CA CYS A 345 14.41 4.51 -26.62
C CYS A 345 14.43 3.03 -27.03
N HIS A 346 13.41 2.30 -26.58
CA HIS A 346 13.26 0.87 -26.77
C HIS A 346 11.90 0.58 -27.40
N THR A 347 11.89 -0.31 -28.40
CA THR A 347 10.66 -0.99 -28.83
C THR A 347 10.61 -2.34 -28.14
N VAL A 348 9.56 -2.55 -27.35
CA VAL A 348 9.41 -3.70 -26.47
C VAL A 348 8.22 -4.54 -26.90
N SER A 349 8.41 -5.86 -26.88
CA SER A 349 7.34 -6.84 -27.00
C SER A 349 7.37 -7.76 -25.78
N GLN A 350 6.26 -7.81 -25.04
CA GLN A 350 6.15 -8.56 -23.79
C GLN A 350 4.83 -9.32 -23.74
N ALA A 351 4.80 -10.42 -23.00
CA ALA A 351 3.63 -11.24 -22.84
C ALA A 351 3.31 -11.52 -21.37
N TYR A 352 2.03 -11.68 -21.08
CA TYR A 352 1.49 -11.92 -19.74
C TYR A 352 0.41 -12.99 -19.83
N THR A 353 0.38 -13.88 -18.85
CA THR A 353 -0.76 -14.77 -18.61
C THR A 353 -1.62 -14.16 -17.50
N ILE A 354 -2.92 -14.02 -17.75
CA ILE A 354 -3.89 -13.43 -16.82
C ILE A 354 -4.88 -14.52 -16.40
N GLU A 355 -5.11 -14.67 -15.10
CA GLU A 355 -6.09 -15.61 -14.56
C GLU A 355 -7.31 -14.87 -14.02
N ARG A 356 -8.51 -15.47 -14.18
CA ARG A 356 -9.75 -14.93 -13.59
C ARG A 356 -9.85 -15.25 -12.11
N ARG A 357 -8.84 -14.85 -11.35
CA ARG A 357 -8.73 -15.08 -9.92
C ARG A 357 -8.23 -13.81 -9.26
N ARG A 358 -8.84 -13.45 -8.14
CA ARG A 358 -8.42 -12.29 -7.37
C ARG A 358 -6.98 -12.48 -6.90
N ASP A 359 -6.16 -11.47 -7.15
CA ASP A 359 -4.83 -11.36 -6.57
C ASP A 359 -4.94 -10.75 -5.17
N GLN A 360 -4.55 -11.50 -4.15
CA GLN A 360 -4.57 -11.03 -2.77
C GLN A 360 -3.42 -10.08 -2.45
N ASP A 361 -2.34 -10.15 -3.22
CA ASP A 361 -1.11 -9.37 -3.04
C ASP A 361 -0.99 -8.22 -4.04
N GLY A 362 -1.88 -8.15 -5.04
CA GLY A 362 -1.88 -7.15 -6.11
C GLY A 362 -2.07 -5.69 -5.65
N GLY A 363 -2.43 -5.49 -4.38
CA GLY A 363 -2.58 -4.18 -3.76
C GLY A 363 -3.80 -3.40 -4.26
N GLY A 364 -4.26 -2.43 -3.48
CA GLY A 364 -5.44 -1.62 -3.82
C GLY A 364 -5.09 -0.26 -4.39
N ALA A 365 -5.36 -0.03 -5.67
CA ALA A 365 -5.38 1.28 -6.31
C ALA A 365 -6.85 1.78 -6.38
N ARG A 366 -7.34 2.41 -5.30
CA ARG A 366 -8.74 2.86 -5.22
C ARG A 366 -8.88 4.29 -5.78
N GLY A 367 -10.07 4.61 -6.31
CA GLY A 367 -10.48 5.96 -6.72
C GLY A 367 -10.68 6.15 -8.23
N THR A 368 -11.20 7.32 -8.61
CA THR A 368 -11.29 7.79 -10.02
C THR A 368 -9.93 8.10 -10.63
N ARG A 369 -8.90 8.23 -9.77
CA ARG A 369 -7.48 8.22 -10.09
C ARG A 369 -6.77 7.28 -9.13
N ALA A 370 -5.77 6.57 -9.63
CA ALA A 370 -5.14 5.48 -8.92
C ALA A 370 -4.53 5.88 -7.57
N GLY A 371 -4.96 5.21 -6.50
CA GLY A 371 -4.42 5.42 -5.15
C GLY A 371 -4.96 6.65 -4.43
N PHE A 372 -5.72 7.52 -5.08
CA PHE A 372 -6.24 8.73 -4.45
C PHE A 372 -7.46 8.40 -3.57
N TRP A 373 -7.33 8.66 -2.28
CA TRP A 373 -8.42 8.60 -1.31
C TRP A 373 -9.24 9.89 -1.41
N ASP A 374 -10.49 9.83 -1.82
CA ASP A 374 -11.34 11.02 -1.77
C ASP A 374 -11.51 11.50 -0.31
N HIS A 375 -11.26 12.78 -0.05
CA HIS A 375 -11.23 13.35 1.30
C HIS A 375 -12.56 13.18 2.02
N ASP A 376 -13.66 13.49 1.34
CA ASP A 376 -15.00 13.45 1.92
C ASP A 376 -15.45 12.00 2.09
N GLU A 377 -15.24 11.14 1.09
CA GLU A 377 -15.57 9.71 1.18
C GLU A 377 -14.78 9.02 2.30
N PHE A 378 -13.49 9.33 2.44
CA PHE A 378 -12.64 8.75 3.46
C PHE A 378 -13.05 9.22 4.86
N SER A 379 -13.25 10.53 5.07
CA SER A 379 -13.67 11.06 6.37
C SER A 379 -15.03 10.52 6.78
N GLN A 380 -16.00 10.47 5.87
CA GLN A 380 -17.32 9.87 6.13
C GLN A 380 -17.22 8.39 6.52
N ARG A 381 -16.38 7.61 5.82
CA ARG A 381 -16.13 6.20 6.16
C ARG A 381 -15.49 6.02 7.53
N MET A 382 -14.61 6.94 7.94
CA MET A 382 -13.99 6.89 9.26
C MET A 382 -15.00 7.25 10.36
N LEU A 383 -15.79 8.32 10.16
CA LEU A 383 -16.88 8.74 11.04
C LEU A 383 -17.99 7.69 11.17
N ALA A 384 -18.05 6.71 10.26
CA ALA A 384 -18.91 5.54 10.40
C ALA A 384 -18.59 4.69 11.66
N GLY A 385 -17.45 4.95 12.33
CA GLY A 385 -17.07 4.39 13.62
C GLY A 385 -17.49 5.21 14.86
N ASP A 386 -18.07 6.39 14.66
CA ASP A 386 -18.65 7.24 15.72
C ASP A 386 -19.85 6.50 16.35
N ARG A 387 -19.70 6.07 17.60
CA ARG A 387 -20.72 5.26 18.28
C ARG A 387 -21.65 6.11 19.13
N ASP A 388 -21.17 7.23 19.67
CA ASP A 388 -21.97 8.12 20.49
C ASP A 388 -22.70 9.20 19.67
N GLY A 389 -22.39 9.31 18.38
CA GLY A 389 -23.10 10.12 17.40
C GLY A 389 -22.81 11.61 17.54
N ASP A 390 -21.66 11.98 18.10
CA ASP A 390 -21.26 13.36 18.33
C ASP A 390 -20.66 14.05 17.09
N GLY A 391 -20.48 13.30 15.99
CA GLY A 391 -19.88 13.76 14.75
C GLY A 391 -18.35 13.74 14.76
N LYS A 392 -17.73 13.09 15.75
CA LYS A 392 -16.28 12.97 15.94
C LYS A 392 -15.91 11.53 16.31
N LEU A 393 -14.60 11.21 16.36
CA LEU A 393 -14.10 9.91 16.82
C LEU A 393 -13.26 10.06 18.07
N SER A 394 -13.65 9.43 19.18
CA SER A 394 -12.77 9.26 20.33
C SER A 394 -11.67 8.21 20.05
N LEU A 395 -10.64 8.16 20.89
CA LEU A 395 -9.59 7.13 20.82
C LEU A 395 -10.15 5.69 20.88
N SER A 396 -11.27 5.50 21.58
CA SER A 396 -11.92 4.19 21.75
C SER A 396 -12.74 3.76 20.53
N GLU A 397 -13.18 4.73 19.72
CA GLU A 397 -13.94 4.54 18.48
C GLU A 397 -13.03 4.47 17.26
N THR A 398 -11.85 5.08 17.37
CA THR A 398 -10.86 5.09 16.30
C THR A 398 -10.30 3.70 16.04
N VAL A 399 -10.34 3.27 14.78
CA VAL A 399 -9.91 1.94 14.34
C VAL A 399 -8.96 2.04 13.15
N GLY A 400 -8.28 0.93 12.83
CA GLY A 400 -7.44 0.86 11.65
C GLY A 400 -6.29 1.85 11.69
N LEU A 401 -6.10 2.58 10.60
CA LEU A 401 -4.91 3.42 10.37
C LEU A 401 -4.89 4.71 11.20
N ALA A 402 -6.03 5.24 11.64
CA ALA A 402 -6.05 6.47 12.44
C ALA A 402 -5.66 6.21 13.90
N ARG A 403 -5.90 5.00 14.42
CA ARG A 403 -5.74 4.70 15.86
C ARG A 403 -4.30 4.84 16.36
N PRO A 404 -3.26 4.32 15.66
CA PRO A 404 -1.88 4.54 16.06
C PRO A 404 -1.45 6.02 16.00
N HIS A 405 -2.15 6.84 15.20
CA HIS A 405 -1.81 8.24 14.94
C HIS A 405 -2.75 9.24 15.60
N PHE A 406 -3.67 8.78 16.45
CA PHE A 406 -4.72 9.59 17.05
C PHE A 406 -4.22 10.93 17.59
N ARG A 407 -3.19 10.89 18.45
CA ARG A 407 -2.59 12.09 19.07
C ARG A 407 -1.97 13.08 18.08
N ARG A 408 -1.59 12.62 16.88
CA ARG A 408 -1.05 13.50 15.83
C ARG A 408 -2.15 14.14 14.99
N LEU A 409 -3.30 13.49 14.93
CA LEU A 409 -4.46 13.93 14.14
C LEU A 409 -5.36 14.85 14.93
N ASP A 410 -5.42 14.66 16.25
CA ASP A 410 -6.07 15.55 17.22
C ASP A 410 -5.20 16.81 17.38
N THR A 411 -5.32 17.71 16.40
CA THR A 411 -4.51 18.92 16.30
C THR A 411 -4.95 19.99 17.30
N ASN A 412 -6.23 19.98 17.66
CA ASN A 412 -6.81 20.92 18.60
C ASN A 412 -6.69 20.44 20.07
N GLY A 413 -6.33 19.17 20.29
CA GLY A 413 -6.09 18.57 21.61
C GLY A 413 -7.36 18.30 22.40
N ASP A 414 -8.52 18.18 21.75
CA ASP A 414 -9.82 17.97 22.39
C ASP A 414 -10.10 16.49 22.72
N GLY A 415 -9.19 15.58 22.34
CA GLY A 415 -9.29 14.16 22.59
C GLY A 415 -10.24 13.44 21.64
N ARG A 416 -10.65 14.06 20.53
CA ARG A 416 -11.53 13.54 19.48
C ARG A 416 -10.96 13.91 18.10
N LEU A 417 -11.39 13.20 17.06
CA LEU A 417 -11.05 13.53 15.67
C LEU A 417 -12.30 13.96 14.92
N ASP A 418 -12.33 15.20 14.45
CA ASP A 418 -13.42 15.69 13.61
C ASP A 418 -13.19 15.43 12.10
N GLY A 419 -14.17 15.81 11.28
CA GLY A 419 -14.12 15.60 9.84
C GLY A 419 -12.95 16.30 9.15
N ASP A 420 -12.52 17.47 9.62
CA ASP A 420 -11.42 18.25 9.02
C ASP A 420 -10.05 17.68 9.44
N GLU A 421 -9.92 17.21 10.67
CA GLU A 421 -8.76 16.46 11.15
C GLU A 421 -8.59 15.13 10.38
N LEU A 422 -9.70 14.47 10.04
CA LEU A 422 -9.70 13.27 9.18
C LEU A 422 -9.42 13.59 7.70
N LYS A 423 -9.77 14.79 7.21
CA LYS A 423 -9.37 15.22 5.85
C LYS A 423 -7.88 15.45 5.76
N THR A 424 -7.28 16.01 6.82
CA THR A 424 -5.82 16.17 6.95
C THR A 424 -5.11 14.81 6.85
N LEU A 425 -5.68 13.76 7.45
CA LEU A 425 -5.21 12.38 7.28
C LEU A 425 -5.17 11.98 5.80
N THR A 426 -6.21 12.33 5.05
CA THR A 426 -6.37 11.93 3.65
C THR A 426 -5.51 12.74 2.69
N GLU A 427 -5.39 14.05 2.90
CA GLU A 427 -4.39 14.92 2.24
C GLU A 427 -2.98 14.40 2.45
N TRP A 428 -2.69 13.94 3.67
CA TRP A 428 -1.45 13.27 3.97
C TRP A 428 -1.32 11.94 3.20
N LEU A 429 -2.32 11.06 3.24
CA LEU A 429 -2.31 9.77 2.51
C LEU A 429 -2.12 9.94 1.00
N ASN A 430 -2.66 11.01 0.43
CA ASN A 430 -2.63 11.30 -1.01
C ASN A 430 -1.38 12.04 -1.47
N HIS A 431 -0.84 12.93 -0.63
CA HIS A 431 0.09 13.96 -1.06
C HIS A 431 1.35 14.11 -0.21
N TYR A 432 1.48 13.43 0.93
CA TYR A 432 2.69 13.61 1.74
C TYR A 432 3.90 12.86 1.15
N HIS A 433 4.59 13.61 0.30
CA HIS A 433 6.05 13.64 0.22
C HIS A 433 6.64 14.63 1.22
N GLN A 434 5.83 15.30 2.05
CA GLN A 434 6.37 16.19 3.07
C GLN A 434 6.77 15.41 4.33
N PRO A 435 7.89 15.77 4.96
CA PRO A 435 8.36 15.10 6.16
C PRO A 435 7.40 15.28 7.35
N ALA A 436 7.30 14.25 8.20
CA ALA A 436 6.80 14.44 9.57
C ALA A 436 7.72 15.41 10.34
N PRO A 437 7.25 16.08 11.41
CA PRO A 437 8.11 16.88 12.27
C PRO A 437 9.36 16.08 12.71
N GLY A 438 10.56 16.62 12.46
CA GLY A 438 11.86 15.97 12.72
C GLY A 438 12.59 15.51 11.46
N VAL A 439 11.86 15.20 10.40
CA VAL A 439 12.45 14.79 9.12
C VAL A 439 12.77 16.06 8.30
N VAL A 440 14.02 16.22 7.88
CA VAL A 440 14.44 17.37 7.07
C VAL A 440 14.39 16.93 5.61
N ALA A 441 13.50 17.52 4.82
CA ALA A 441 13.57 17.37 3.37
C ALA A 441 14.84 18.07 2.89
N GLU A 442 15.72 17.35 2.18
CA GLU A 442 16.75 18.02 1.39
C GLU A 442 16.02 18.89 0.34
N GLN A 443 16.30 20.19 0.35
CA GLN A 443 15.95 21.03 -0.79
C GLN A 443 16.87 20.64 -1.95
N PRO A 444 16.33 20.52 -3.18
CA PRO A 444 17.08 20.07 -4.35
C PRO A 444 18.26 20.97 -4.70
#